data_AF-A0A7Y9S3R6-F1
#
_entry.id   AF-A0A7Y9S3R6-F1
#
_cell.length_a   1.000
_cell.length_b   1.000
_cell.length_c   1.000
_cell.angle_alpha   90.00
_cell.angle_beta   90.00
_cell.angle_gamma   90.00
#
_symmetry.space_group_name_H-M   'P 1'
#
loop_
_entity.id
_entity.type
_entity.pdbx_description
1 polymer ?
#
loop_
_entity_poly.entity_id
_entity_poly.type
_entity_poly.pdbx_seq_one_letter_code
_entity_poly.pdbx_strand_id
1 'polypeptide(L)'
;MVEKEYLIATTPAAKGLDLPTRFLWTEPIFTPLSVGLSDLKQEVFGQQQIPHRCVGFVRNVVPQADASYRYPTPWAHVPVYLMTEPLEPIVAGHWLSVEKAREELSERHWWRIVEHHLSTPS
;
A
#
# COMPACT_ATOMS: atom_id res chain seq x y z
N MET A 1 18.81 -9.99 20.72
CA MET A 1 17.52 -9.51 20.19
C MET A 1 17.74 -9.26 18.72
N VAL A 2 17.11 -10.03 17.84
CA VAL A 2 17.24 -9.80 16.40
C VAL A 2 16.33 -8.63 16.09
N GLU A 3 16.88 -7.50 15.66
CA GLU A 3 16.09 -6.41 15.08
C GLU A 3 15.21 -7.05 13.99
N LYS A 4 13.90 -6.94 14.14
CA LYS A 4 13.00 -7.28 13.04
C LYS A 4 13.28 -6.23 11.98
N GLU A 5 14.10 -6.56 10.99
CA GLU A 5 14.25 -5.73 9.80
C GLU A 5 12.90 -5.70 9.11
N TYR A 6 12.20 -4.59 9.27
CA TYR A 6 10.97 -4.37 8.54
C TYR A 6 11.34 -3.99 7.12
N LEU A 7 11.12 -4.93 6.21
CA LEU A 7 11.27 -4.68 4.79
C LEU A 7 9.93 -4.17 4.24
N ILE A 8 9.99 -3.08 3.48
CA ILE A 8 8.81 -2.50 2.84
C ILE A 8 8.86 -2.85 1.37
N ALA A 9 7.90 -3.67 0.93
CA ALA A 9 7.77 -4.03 -0.48
C ALA A 9 7.26 -2.82 -1.26
N THR A 10 8.07 -2.34 -2.20
CA THR A 10 7.71 -1.23 -3.09
C THR A 10 7.78 -1.66 -4.54
N THR A 11 6.92 -1.08 -5.38
CA THR A 11 6.92 -1.25 -6.84
C THR A 11 7.25 0.08 -7.52
N PRO A 12 7.85 0.08 -8.73
CA PRO A 12 8.02 1.30 -9.50
C PRO A 12 6.68 1.98 -9.80
N ALA A 13 6.61 3.30 -9.58
CA ALA A 13 5.48 4.14 -9.98
C ALA A 13 5.97 5.44 -10.64
N ALA A 14 5.05 6.21 -11.23
CA ALA A 14 5.37 7.43 -11.97
C ALA A 14 6.14 8.49 -11.15
N LYS A 15 6.01 8.46 -9.82
CA LYS A 15 6.68 9.39 -8.89
C LYS A 15 7.77 8.71 -8.05
N GLY A 16 8.35 7.61 -8.54
CA GLY A 16 9.31 6.78 -7.80
C GLY A 16 8.65 5.56 -7.15
N LEU A 17 9.32 4.97 -6.16
CA LEU A 17 8.84 3.77 -5.45
C LEU A 17 7.53 4.04 -4.69
N ASP A 18 6.59 3.10 -4.75
CA ASP A 18 5.29 3.17 -4.08
C ASP A 18 4.85 1.80 -3.58
N LEU A 19 3.80 1.74 -2.75
CA LEU A 19 3.21 0.45 -2.35
C LEU A 19 2.47 -0.19 -3.53
N PRO A 20 2.47 -1.54 -3.64
CA PRO A 20 1.54 -2.24 -4.51
C PRO A 20 0.10 -1.76 -4.24
N THR A 21 -0.57 -1.27 -5.27
CA THR A 21 -1.88 -0.62 -5.15
C THR A 21 -2.81 -1.14 -6.24
N ARG A 22 -4.05 -1.48 -5.86
CA ARG A 22 -5.12 -1.86 -6.79
C ARG A 22 -6.27 -0.87 -6.71
N PHE A 23 -6.74 -0.41 -7.87
CA PHE A 23 -7.97 0.37 -7.97
C PHE A 23 -9.16 -0.58 -7.96
N LEU A 24 -10.12 -0.33 -7.06
CA LEU A 24 -11.32 -1.15 -6.90
C LEU A 24 -12.49 -0.69 -7.77
N TRP A 25 -12.34 0.47 -8.40
CA TRP A 25 -13.40 1.07 -9.21
C TRP A 25 -12.82 1.51 -10.54
N THR A 26 -13.35 0.94 -11.61
CA THR A 26 -13.16 1.39 -12.99
C THR A 26 -14.52 1.34 -13.64
N GLU A 27 -15.22 2.46 -13.76
CA GLU A 27 -16.61 2.48 -14.26
C GLU A 27 -16.78 1.67 -15.55
N PRO A 28 -17.83 0.81 -15.66
CA PRO A 28 -18.92 0.58 -14.70
C PRO A 28 -18.63 -0.50 -13.65
N ILE A 29 -17.40 -1.01 -13.57
CA ILE A 29 -17.01 -2.17 -12.77
C ILE A 29 -16.61 -1.72 -11.35
N PHE A 30 -17.29 -2.28 -10.35
CA PHE A 30 -16.93 -2.15 -8.94
C PHE A 30 -16.48 -3.50 -8.38
N THR A 31 -15.30 -3.54 -7.79
CA THR A 31 -14.72 -4.71 -7.12
C THR A 31 -14.82 -4.53 -5.60
N PRO A 32 -15.44 -5.46 -4.87
CA PRO A 32 -15.44 -5.42 -3.41
C PRO A 32 -14.02 -5.42 -2.85
N LEU A 33 -13.80 -4.70 -1.73
CA LEU A 33 -12.48 -4.58 -1.09
C LEU A 33 -11.83 -5.93 -0.78
N SER A 34 -12.61 -6.89 -0.29
CA SER A 34 -12.12 -8.25 0.01
C SER A 34 -11.60 -8.97 -1.24
N VAL A 35 -12.30 -8.84 -2.36
CA VAL A 35 -11.91 -9.41 -3.65
C VAL A 35 -10.66 -8.71 -4.18
N GLY A 36 -10.65 -7.38 -4.21
CA GLY A 36 -9.50 -6.64 -4.71
C GLY A 36 -8.24 -6.81 -3.86
N LEU A 37 -8.37 -6.95 -2.55
CA LEU A 37 -7.24 -7.29 -1.68
C LEU A 37 -6.76 -8.72 -1.93
N SER A 38 -7.67 -9.68 -2.12
CA SER A 38 -7.34 -11.05 -2.49
C SER A 38 -6.56 -11.09 -3.81
N ASP A 39 -7.02 -10.37 -4.83
CA ASP A 39 -6.36 -10.26 -6.12
C ASP A 39 -4.99 -9.60 -6.00
N LEU A 40 -4.87 -8.49 -5.27
CA LEU A 40 -3.59 -7.81 -5.07
C LEU A 40 -2.56 -8.72 -4.38
N LYS A 41 -2.99 -9.52 -3.39
CA LYS A 41 -2.11 -10.50 -2.74
C LYS A 41 -1.69 -11.62 -3.71
N GLN A 42 -2.62 -12.08 -4.56
CA GLN A 42 -2.29 -13.05 -5.61
C GLN A 42 -1.29 -12.47 -6.61
N GLU A 43 -1.45 -11.21 -7.01
CA GLU A 43 -0.55 -10.53 -7.95
C GLU A 43 0.84 -10.34 -7.36
N VAL A 44 0.92 -9.88 -6.10
CA VAL A 44 2.18 -9.52 -5.46
C VAL A 44 2.92 -10.74 -4.92
N PHE A 45 2.23 -11.72 -4.35
CA PHE A 45 2.84 -12.84 -3.61
C PHE A 45 2.50 -14.22 -4.19
N GLY A 46 1.65 -14.29 -5.21
CA GLY A 46 1.20 -15.57 -5.76
C GLY A 46 0.18 -16.32 -4.88
N GLN A 47 -0.35 -15.68 -3.82
CA GLN A 47 -1.26 -16.31 -2.86
C GLN A 47 -2.40 -15.37 -2.45
N GLN A 48 -3.62 -15.91 -2.34
CA GLN A 48 -4.81 -15.13 -1.93
C GLN A 48 -5.05 -15.10 -0.41
N GLN A 49 -4.68 -16.16 0.30
CA GLN A 49 -5.05 -16.39 1.69
C GLN A 49 -3.91 -16.06 2.67
N ILE A 50 -3.45 -14.82 2.60
CA ILE A 50 -2.38 -14.32 3.48
C ILE A 50 -3.00 -13.55 4.67
N PRO A 51 -2.63 -13.88 5.92
CA PRO A 51 -2.94 -13.09 7.11
C PRO A 51 -2.49 -11.63 6.99
N HIS A 52 -3.41 -10.71 7.26
CA HIS A 52 -3.18 -9.28 7.09
C HIS A 52 -3.95 -8.46 8.12
N ARG A 53 -3.49 -7.23 8.33
CA ARG A 53 -4.13 -6.23 9.20
C ARG A 53 -4.16 -4.88 8.50
N CYS A 54 -5.30 -4.19 8.55
CA CYS A 54 -5.38 -2.79 8.14
C CYS A 54 -4.66 -1.94 9.20
N VAL A 55 -3.66 -1.17 8.80
CA VAL A 55 -2.86 -0.32 9.71
C VAL A 55 -3.22 1.16 9.63
N GLY A 56 -4.06 1.54 8.65
CA GLY A 56 -4.59 2.89 8.53
C GLY A 56 -5.19 3.17 7.17
N PHE A 57 -5.59 4.42 6.96
CA PHE A 57 -6.21 4.88 5.71
C PHE A 57 -5.58 6.19 5.26
N VAL A 58 -5.18 6.25 3.99
CA VAL A 58 -4.93 7.53 3.32
C VAL A 58 -6.28 8.09 2.89
N ARG A 59 -6.52 9.37 3.19
CA ARG A 59 -7.69 10.11 2.72
C ARG A 59 -7.23 11.19 1.74
N ASN A 60 -7.54 11.00 0.46
CA ASN A 60 -7.38 12.04 -0.54
C ASN A 60 -8.67 12.85 -0.64
N VAL A 61 -8.55 14.17 -0.51
CA VAL A 61 -9.67 15.11 -0.63
C VAL A 61 -9.42 16.01 -1.83
N VAL A 62 -10.22 15.84 -2.87
CA VAL A 62 -10.13 16.62 -4.11
C VAL A 62 -11.53 17.13 -4.43
N PRO A 63 -11.89 18.35 -3.99
CA PRO A 63 -13.26 18.87 -4.13
C PRO A 63 -13.74 18.95 -5.58
N GLN A 64 -12.84 19.30 -6.50
CA GLN A 64 -13.08 19.33 -7.94
C GLN A 64 -11.90 18.67 -8.63
N ALA A 65 -12.17 17.56 -9.32
CA ALA A 65 -11.19 16.88 -10.16
C ALA A 65 -11.11 17.54 -11.53
N ASP A 66 -9.89 17.64 -12.07
CA ASP A 66 -9.71 17.82 -13.50
C ASP A 66 -9.86 16.48 -14.25
N ALA A 67 -9.85 16.52 -15.59
CA ALA A 67 -10.02 15.34 -16.43
C ALA A 67 -8.90 14.29 -16.31
N SER A 68 -7.78 14.63 -15.68
CA SER A 68 -6.65 13.71 -15.46
C SER A 68 -6.75 12.96 -14.13
N TYR A 69 -7.62 13.40 -13.21
CA TYR A 69 -7.75 12.80 -11.89
C TYR A 69 -8.52 11.47 -11.94
N ARG A 70 -7.88 10.40 -11.47
CA ARG A 70 -8.39 9.03 -11.61
C ARG A 70 -9.11 8.48 -10.37
N TYR A 71 -9.08 9.20 -9.25
CA TYR A 71 -9.69 8.73 -8.01
C TYR A 71 -11.10 9.31 -7.83
N PRO A 72 -11.95 8.65 -7.01
CA PRO A 72 -13.25 9.19 -6.64
C PRO A 72 -13.13 10.60 -6.03
N THR A 73 -14.06 11.48 -6.39
CA THR A 73 -14.22 12.81 -5.81
C THR A 73 -15.57 12.94 -5.10
N PRO A 74 -15.65 13.75 -4.03
CA PRO A 74 -14.58 14.57 -3.46
C PRO A 74 -13.62 13.82 -2.52
N TRP A 75 -13.92 12.55 -2.20
CA TRP A 75 -13.12 11.75 -1.26
C TRP A 75 -12.72 10.40 -1.85
N ALA A 76 -11.45 10.07 -1.71
CA ALA A 76 -10.95 8.72 -1.89
C ALA A 76 -10.28 8.24 -0.61
N HIS A 77 -10.65 7.04 -0.16
CA HIS A 77 -10.05 6.37 0.99
C HIS A 77 -9.27 5.16 0.50
N VAL A 78 -7.99 5.10 0.85
CA VAL A 78 -7.10 4.01 0.46
C VAL A 78 -6.61 3.31 1.73
N PRO A 79 -7.12 2.12 2.06
CA PRO A 79 -6.63 1.35 3.20
C PRO A 79 -5.19 0.88 2.95
N VAL A 80 -4.37 0.95 3.98
CA VAL A 80 -3.00 0.43 3.99
C VAL A 80 -2.98 -0.85 4.82
N TYR A 81 -2.44 -1.92 4.23
CA TYR A 81 -2.40 -3.24 4.85
C TYR A 81 -0.98 -3.69 5.15
N LEU A 82 -0.80 -4.27 6.33
CA LEU A 82 0.39 -5.03 6.70
C LEU A 82 0.10 -6.52 6.52
N MET A 83 0.99 -7.24 5.83
CA MET A 83 1.01 -8.70 5.89
C MET A 83 1.69 -9.14 7.19
N THR A 84 1.05 -10.02 7.96
CA THR A 84 1.51 -10.34 9.33
C THR A 84 2.47 -11.54 9.39
N GLU A 85 2.82 -12.10 8.24
CA GLU A 85 3.80 -13.17 8.10
C GLU A 85 4.89 -12.78 7.09
N PRO A 86 6.11 -13.34 7.21
CA PRO A 86 7.17 -13.13 6.24
C PRO A 86 6.79 -13.70 4.87
N LEU A 87 6.94 -12.92 3.81
CA LEU A 87 6.56 -13.27 2.43
C LEU A 87 7.61 -12.74 1.46
N GLU A 88 7.81 -13.43 0.34
CA GLU A 88 8.61 -12.95 -0.77
C GLU A 88 7.69 -12.54 -1.93
N PRO A 89 7.71 -11.28 -2.40
CA PRO A 89 6.94 -10.85 -3.56
C PRO A 89 7.48 -11.50 -4.83
N ILE A 90 6.57 -11.87 -5.73
CA ILE A 90 6.87 -12.40 -7.07
C ILE A 90 6.91 -11.30 -8.13
N VAL A 91 6.63 -10.06 -7.74
CA VAL A 91 6.69 -8.87 -8.61
C VAL A 91 8.00 -8.12 -8.40
N ALA A 92 8.47 -7.44 -9.46
CA ALA A 92 9.65 -6.60 -9.36
C ALA A 92 9.43 -5.45 -8.37
N GLY A 93 10.42 -5.24 -7.50
CA GLY A 93 10.32 -4.27 -6.43
C GLY A 93 11.61 -4.14 -5.63
N HIS A 94 11.56 -3.31 -4.59
CA HIS A 94 12.65 -3.18 -3.64
C HIS A 94 12.14 -3.46 -2.24
N TRP A 95 12.92 -4.25 -1.51
CA TRP A 95 12.88 -4.33 -0.08
C TRP A 95 13.80 -3.23 0.48
N LEU A 96 13.21 -2.31 1.23
CA LEU A 96 13.95 -1.21 1.85
C LEU A 96 13.99 -1.40 3.36
N SER A 97 15.13 -1.08 3.98
CA SER A 97 15.21 -0.90 5.43
C SER A 97 14.34 0.29 5.85
N VAL A 98 14.02 0.38 7.14
CA VAL A 98 13.21 1.49 7.66
C VAL A 98 13.90 2.84 7.45
N GLU A 99 15.21 2.90 7.61
CA GLU A 99 16.04 4.10 7.40
C GLU A 99 15.99 4.51 5.94
N LYS A 100 16.21 3.55 5.03
CA LYS A 100 16.20 3.83 3.58
C LYS A 100 14.82 4.24 3.09
N ALA A 101 13.78 3.60 3.61
CA ALA A 101 12.41 3.94 3.28
C ALA A 101 12.02 5.33 3.85
N ARG A 102 12.52 5.72 5.02
CA ARG A 102 12.34 7.08 5.55
C ARG A 102 12.98 8.13 4.63
N GLU A 103 14.19 7.88 4.14
CA GLU A 103 14.88 8.78 3.21
C GLU A 103 14.12 8.92 1.89
N GLU A 104 13.65 7.81 1.31
CA GLU A 104 13.08 7.81 -0.04
C GLU A 104 11.56 8.05 -0.10
N LEU A 105 10.83 7.71 0.97
CA LEU A 105 9.38 7.61 0.94
C LEU A 105 8.70 8.54 1.95
N SER A 106 9.44 9.36 2.70
CA SER A 106 8.86 10.27 3.70
C SER A 106 7.79 11.23 3.16
N GLU A 107 7.88 11.58 1.88
CA GLU A 107 6.91 12.43 1.18
C GLU A 107 5.66 11.68 0.70
N ARG A 108 5.63 10.34 0.79
CA ARG A 108 4.44 9.55 0.45
C ARG A 108 3.40 9.70 1.54
N HIS A 109 2.15 10.01 1.18
CA HIS A 109 1.07 10.20 2.16
C HIS A 109 0.86 8.97 3.07
N TRP A 110 1.06 7.77 2.55
CA TRP A 110 0.94 6.53 3.32
C TRP A 110 2.13 6.30 4.27
N TRP A 111 3.28 6.95 4.06
CA TRP A 111 4.49 6.70 4.87
C TRP A 111 4.26 6.94 6.34
N ARG A 112 3.58 8.04 6.69
CA ARG A 112 3.29 8.38 8.09
C ARG A 112 2.49 7.29 8.82
N ILE A 113 1.65 6.54 8.10
CA ILE A 113 0.89 5.42 8.65
C ILE A 113 1.83 4.26 8.97
N VAL A 114 2.70 3.91 8.01
CA VAL A 114 3.68 2.84 8.15
C VAL A 114 4.68 3.17 9.25
N GLU A 115 5.26 4.36 9.23
CA GLU A 115 6.21 4.85 10.23
C GLU A 115 5.62 4.84 11.64
N HIS A 116 4.39 5.32 11.82
CA HIS A 116 3.71 5.27 13.10
C HIS A 116 3.56 3.82 13.59
N HIS A 117 3.15 2.91 12.70
CA HIS A 117 3.01 1.50 13.01
C HIS A 117 4.34 0.84 13.41
N LEU A 118 5.43 1.16 12.70
CA LEU A 118 6.77 0.65 12.99
C LEU A 118 7.32 1.18 14.32
N SER A 119 7.00 2.42 14.68
CA SER A 119 7.40 3.03 15.95
C SER A 119 6.58 2.54 17.16
N THR A 120 5.40 1.95 16.92
CA THR A 120 4.47 1.48 17.96
C THR A 120 4.12 0.01 17.74
N PRO A 121 5.06 -0.93 17.99
CA PRO A 121 4.79 -2.34 17.81
C PRO A 121 3.65 -2.77 18.74
N SER A 122 2.62 -3.36 18.14
CA SER A 122 1.40 -3.88 18.79
C SER A 122 1.51 -5.38 19.05
#